data_AF-A0AB33AQD7-F1
#
_entry.id   AF-A0AB33AQD7-F1
#
_cell.length_a   1.000
_cell.length_b   1.000
_cell.length_c   1.000
_cell.angle_alpha   90.00
_cell.angle_beta   90.00
_cell.angle_gamma   90.00
#
_symmetry.space_group_name_H-M   'P 1'
#
loop_
_entity.id
_entity.type
_entity.pdbx_description
1 polymer ?
#
loop_
_entity_poly.entity_id
_entity_poly.type
_entity_poly.pdbx_seq_one_letter_code
_entity_poly.pdbx_strand_id
1 'polypeptide(L)'
;MSMKRKMLAVVLPLTLALGVGCSNGEDEKKKEEKANIEAEANKKALETVNKELDKLKEEKADLEKQTKEDKKIDKAKLKTVKEYQQEVDNKGLDFATEVQKVNPIIEKDQTLITNHQEVKEQFDKVKVVSKKLQDIKAPEQYEGLQTELKKSLIIYEKSIDKILEGVDELDENKVTTNINYMFEGLEMFGKAIDEIRALDEQNMSEVQ
;
A
#
# COMPACT_ATOMS: atom_id res chain seq x y z
N MET A 1 1.47 28.29 -36.99
CA MET A 1 1.20 26.88 -37.38
C MET A 1 0.88 26.10 -36.12
N SER A 2 -0.36 25.64 -35.97
CA SER A 2 -0.81 24.85 -34.81
C SER A 2 -0.99 23.41 -35.26
N MET A 3 -0.18 22.49 -34.73
CA MET A 3 -0.30 21.06 -35.01
C MET A 3 -1.36 20.45 -34.07
N LYS A 4 -2.44 19.97 -34.68
CA LYS A 4 -3.52 19.21 -34.05
C LYS A 4 -2.97 17.86 -33.57
N ARG A 5 -3.05 17.57 -32.26
CA ARG A 5 -2.79 16.23 -31.72
C ARG A 5 -3.95 15.32 -32.12
N LYS A 6 -3.68 14.34 -32.98
CA LYS A 6 -4.62 13.27 -33.32
C LYS A 6 -4.55 12.22 -32.20
N MET A 7 -5.67 11.99 -31.52
CA MET A 7 -5.86 10.82 -30.66
C MET A 7 -5.76 9.57 -31.54
N LEU A 8 -4.71 8.77 -31.37
CA LEU A 8 -4.68 7.41 -31.87
C LEU A 8 -5.46 6.56 -30.87
N ALA A 9 -6.71 6.25 -31.20
CA ALA A 9 -7.44 5.19 -30.55
C ALA A 9 -6.70 3.88 -30.83
N VAL A 10 -6.06 3.31 -29.81
CA VAL A 10 -5.52 1.95 -29.85
C VAL A 10 -6.72 1.03 -29.76
N VAL A 11 -7.32 0.71 -30.91
CA VAL A 11 -8.25 -0.41 -31.03
C VAL A 11 -7.40 -1.67 -30.99
N LEU A 12 -7.34 -2.31 -29.82
CA LEU A 12 -6.83 -3.67 -29.67
C LEU A 12 -7.64 -4.59 -30.59
N PRO A 13 -7.02 -5.36 -31.49
CA PRO A 13 -7.72 -6.39 -32.23
C PRO A 13 -8.10 -7.52 -31.27
N LEU A 14 -9.35 -7.54 -30.83
CA LEU A 14 -10.01 -8.72 -30.30
C LEU A 14 -9.98 -9.80 -31.39
N THR A 15 -9.01 -10.70 -31.30
CA THR A 15 -8.99 -11.95 -32.07
C THR A 15 -10.03 -12.90 -31.48
N LEU A 16 -11.30 -12.64 -31.78
CA LEU A 16 -12.39 -13.62 -31.62
C LEU A 16 -12.30 -14.62 -32.78
N ALA A 17 -11.53 -15.68 -32.56
CA ALA A 17 -11.44 -16.82 -33.47
C ALA A 17 -11.63 -18.13 -32.71
N LEU A 18 -12.86 -18.43 -32.29
CA LEU A 18 -13.44 -19.78 -32.13
C LEU A 18 -14.97 -19.58 -32.31
N GLY A 19 -15.62 -20.14 -33.33
CA GLY A 19 -15.90 -21.57 -33.43
C GLY A 19 -17.28 -21.84 -32.87
N VAL A 20 -18.26 -22.13 -33.74
CA VAL A 20 -19.65 -22.44 -33.38
C VAL A 20 -19.73 -23.60 -32.37
N GLY A 21 -20.43 -23.42 -31.25
CA GLY A 21 -20.68 -24.50 -30.28
C GLY A 21 -21.39 -23.99 -29.02
N CYS A 22 -22.44 -24.68 -28.60
CA CYS A 22 -23.44 -24.31 -27.60
C CYS A 22 -22.91 -23.92 -26.20
N SER A 23 -23.64 -22.97 -25.58
CA SER A 23 -23.84 -22.77 -24.14
C SER A 23 -22.63 -22.32 -23.32
N ASN A 24 -22.62 -21.04 -22.91
CA ASN A 24 -22.31 -20.55 -21.55
C ASN A 24 -22.23 -19.01 -21.56
N GLY A 25 -23.37 -18.33 -21.46
CA GLY A 25 -23.45 -16.87 -21.41
C GLY A 25 -23.42 -16.26 -20.00
N GLU A 26 -23.37 -17.08 -18.95
CA GLU A 26 -23.42 -16.61 -17.55
C GLU A 26 -22.03 -16.51 -16.89
N ASP A 27 -21.06 -17.32 -17.30
CA ASP A 27 -19.72 -17.36 -16.68
C ASP A 27 -18.82 -16.19 -17.12
N GLU A 28 -18.90 -15.75 -18.39
CA GLU A 28 -18.13 -14.60 -18.89
C GLU A 28 -18.59 -13.29 -18.25
N LYS A 29 -19.91 -13.08 -18.10
CA LYS A 29 -20.47 -11.88 -17.44
C LYS A 29 -20.08 -11.76 -15.98
N LYS A 30 -20.10 -12.86 -15.22
CA LYS A 30 -19.65 -12.88 -13.81
C LYS A 30 -18.16 -12.57 -13.68
N LYS A 31 -17.34 -13.03 -14.63
CA LYS A 31 -15.89 -12.78 -14.64
C LYS A 31 -15.59 -11.31 -14.95
N GLU A 32 -16.30 -10.71 -15.91
CA GLU A 32 -16.22 -9.28 -16.22
C GLU A 32 -16.69 -8.39 -15.07
N GLU A 33 -17.82 -8.71 -14.43
CA GLU A 33 -18.38 -7.93 -13.33
C GLU A 33 -17.48 -7.97 -12.08
N LYS A 34 -16.94 -9.16 -11.75
CA LYS A 34 -15.99 -9.31 -10.65
C LYS A 34 -14.67 -8.59 -10.90
N ALA A 35 -14.14 -8.65 -12.13
CA ALA A 35 -12.93 -7.93 -12.51
C ALA A 35 -13.10 -6.40 -12.41
N ASN A 36 -14.29 -5.88 -12.73
CA ASN A 36 -14.57 -4.45 -12.66
C ASN A 36 -14.68 -3.95 -11.20
N ILE A 37 -15.27 -4.74 -10.31
CA ILE A 37 -15.35 -4.45 -8.87
C ILE A 37 -13.97 -4.50 -8.21
N GLU A 38 -13.14 -5.50 -8.55
CA GLU A 38 -11.78 -5.62 -8.03
C GLU A 38 -10.87 -4.49 -8.53
N ALA A 39 -11.01 -4.07 -9.79
CA ALA A 39 -10.27 -2.92 -10.32
C ALA A 39 -10.65 -1.59 -9.64
N GLU A 40 -11.93 -1.39 -9.31
CA GLU A 40 -12.40 -0.18 -8.60
C GLU A 40 -11.90 -0.13 -7.15
N ALA A 41 -11.89 -1.27 -6.44
CA ALA A 41 -11.35 -1.37 -5.08
C ALA A 41 -9.83 -1.12 -5.04
N ASN A 42 -9.10 -1.70 -5.99
CA ASN A 42 -7.64 -1.54 -6.09
C ASN A 42 -7.25 -0.08 -6.38
N LYS A 43 -8.00 0.60 -7.25
CA LYS A 43 -7.84 2.03 -7.49
C LYS A 43 -8.09 2.86 -6.23
N LYS A 44 -9.12 2.53 -5.45
CA LYS A 44 -9.47 3.25 -4.22
C LYS A 44 -8.40 3.08 -3.12
N ALA A 45 -7.84 1.88 -2.96
CA ALA A 45 -6.73 1.64 -2.03
C ALA A 45 -5.48 2.44 -2.41
N LEU A 46 -5.20 2.54 -3.71
CA LEU A 46 -4.12 3.37 -4.25
C LEU A 46 -4.33 4.87 -4.02
N GLU A 47 -5.54 5.37 -4.26
CA GLU A 47 -5.92 6.75 -3.94
C GLU A 47 -5.77 7.05 -2.45
N THR A 48 -6.11 6.10 -1.57
CA THR A 48 -5.88 6.22 -0.12
C THR A 48 -4.40 6.35 0.21
N VAL A 49 -3.52 5.48 -0.32
CA VAL A 49 -2.07 5.58 -0.09
C VAL A 49 -1.51 6.90 -0.62
N ASN A 50 -1.96 7.35 -1.78
CA ASN A 50 -1.52 8.64 -2.35
C ASN A 50 -1.96 9.83 -1.48
N LYS A 51 -3.21 9.83 -1.03
CA LYS A 51 -3.74 10.86 -0.15
C LYS A 51 -3.03 10.89 1.20
N GLU A 52 -2.77 9.73 1.79
CA GLU A 52 -1.99 9.62 3.02
C GLU A 52 -0.55 10.09 2.83
N LEU A 53 0.07 9.80 1.68
CA LEU A 53 1.41 10.30 1.38
C LEU A 53 1.45 11.83 1.25
N ASP A 54 0.46 12.43 0.58
CA ASP A 54 0.42 13.88 0.41
C ASP A 54 0.21 14.58 1.76
N LYS A 55 -0.67 14.07 2.62
CA LYS A 55 -0.81 14.55 4.02
C LYS A 55 0.50 14.44 4.80
N LEU A 56 1.14 13.27 4.75
CA LEU A 56 2.42 13.01 5.44
C LEU A 56 3.53 13.95 4.97
N LYS A 57 3.57 14.27 3.67
CA LYS A 57 4.56 15.22 3.11
C LYS A 57 4.29 16.65 3.55
N GLU A 58 3.04 17.09 3.58
CA GLU A 58 2.66 18.42 4.08
C GLU A 58 2.99 18.57 5.56
N GLU A 59 2.61 17.60 6.39
CA GLU A 59 2.87 17.61 7.83
C GLU A 59 4.37 17.54 8.16
N LYS A 60 5.15 16.73 7.42
CA LYS A 60 6.61 16.70 7.58
C LYS A 60 7.26 18.02 7.20
N ALA A 61 6.79 18.69 6.14
CA ALA A 61 7.32 20.00 5.74
C ALA A 61 7.03 21.08 6.79
N ASP A 62 5.95 20.96 7.56
CA ASP A 62 5.63 21.89 8.64
C ASP A 62 6.36 21.54 9.96
N LEU A 63 6.57 20.25 10.24
CA LEU A 63 7.42 19.78 11.35
C LEU A 63 8.90 20.17 11.15
N GLU A 64 9.45 20.02 9.94
CA GLU A 64 10.83 20.42 9.62
C GLU A 64 11.06 21.94 9.74
N LYS A 65 10.01 22.76 9.55
CA LYS A 65 10.07 24.21 9.84
C LYS A 65 10.08 24.51 11.35
N GLN A 66 9.52 23.63 12.18
CA GLN A 66 9.45 23.79 13.64
C GLN A 66 10.62 23.15 14.40
N THR A 67 11.35 22.20 13.81
CA THR A 67 12.49 21.51 14.46
C THR A 67 13.84 21.95 13.92
N LYS A 68 14.26 23.15 14.32
CA LYS A 68 15.68 23.50 14.51
C LYS A 68 16.05 23.47 15.99
N GLU A 69 15.61 22.47 16.74
CA GLU A 69 16.15 22.18 18.06
C GLU A 69 16.26 20.67 18.22
N ASP A 70 17.47 20.15 17.96
CA ASP A 70 17.86 18.77 18.18
C ASP A 70 17.67 18.39 19.66
N LYS A 71 16.60 17.64 19.95
CA LYS A 71 16.63 16.68 21.06
C LYS A 71 16.85 15.30 20.47
N LYS A 72 18.01 14.72 20.79
CA LYS A 72 18.28 13.28 20.68
C LYS A 72 17.15 12.54 21.41
N ILE A 73 16.17 12.07 20.67
CA ILE A 73 15.16 11.14 21.17
C ILE A 73 15.90 9.84 21.48
N ASP A 74 15.82 9.41 22.74
CA ASP A 74 16.41 8.16 23.20
C ASP A 74 15.61 6.99 22.61
N LYS A 75 16.13 6.41 21.52
CA LYS A 75 15.44 5.41 20.66
C LYS A 75 15.10 4.08 21.36
N ALA A 76 15.41 3.93 22.65
CA ALA A 76 15.24 2.67 23.36
C ALA A 76 13.78 2.35 23.75
N LYS A 77 12.97 3.38 24.05
CA LYS A 77 11.52 3.27 24.29
C LYS A 77 10.88 4.66 24.20
N LEU A 78 9.85 4.80 23.38
CA LEU A 78 9.08 6.04 23.27
C LEU A 78 8.32 6.26 24.58
N LYS A 79 8.30 7.50 25.10
CA LYS A 79 7.73 7.79 26.43
C LYS A 79 6.42 8.55 26.36
N THR A 80 6.17 9.25 25.26
CA THR A 80 4.96 10.08 25.08
C THR A 80 4.18 9.68 23.83
N VAL A 81 2.90 10.03 23.80
CA VAL A 81 2.04 9.86 22.62
C VAL A 81 2.60 10.62 21.40
N LYS A 82 3.09 11.85 21.60
CA LYS A 82 3.67 12.67 20.53
C LYS A 82 4.92 12.06 19.92
N GLU A 83 5.83 11.53 20.75
CA GLU A 83 7.02 10.82 20.26
C GLU A 83 6.63 9.57 19.45
N TYR A 84 5.58 8.86 19.87
CA TYR A 84 5.09 7.69 19.17
C TYR A 84 4.44 8.03 17.82
N GLN A 85 3.53 9.02 17.80
CA GLN A 85 2.93 9.53 16.58
C GLN A 85 4.00 10.00 15.58
N GLN A 86 4.96 10.81 16.04
CA GLN A 86 6.02 11.32 15.19
C GLN A 86 6.91 10.22 14.61
N GLU A 87 7.27 9.19 15.40
CA GLU A 87 8.06 8.06 14.90
C GLU A 87 7.27 7.22 13.88
N VAL A 88 5.97 7.00 14.14
CA VAL A 88 5.05 6.30 13.22
C VAL A 88 4.89 7.08 11.92
N ASP A 89 4.65 8.38 11.96
CA ASP A 89 4.49 9.23 10.77
C ASP A 89 5.77 9.27 9.93
N ASN A 90 6.92 9.47 10.57
CA ASN A 90 8.20 9.51 9.87
C ASN A 90 8.49 8.21 9.12
N LYS A 91 8.29 7.06 9.77
CA LYS A 91 8.52 5.75 9.13
C LYS A 91 7.38 5.36 8.19
N GLY A 92 6.16 5.83 8.46
CA GLY A 92 4.98 5.66 7.61
C GLY A 92 5.17 6.35 6.27
N LEU A 93 5.78 7.54 6.27
CA LEU A 93 6.16 8.25 5.05
C LEU A 93 7.19 7.49 4.23
N ASP A 94 8.22 6.92 4.86
CA ASP A 94 9.21 6.09 4.18
C ASP A 94 8.53 4.87 3.51
N PHE A 95 7.63 4.20 4.23
CA PHE A 95 6.85 3.08 3.71
C PHE A 95 5.97 3.47 2.51
N ALA A 96 5.13 4.49 2.67
CA ALA A 96 4.24 4.96 1.62
C ALA A 96 5.02 5.43 0.37
N THR A 97 6.20 6.03 0.56
CA THR A 97 7.08 6.44 -0.54
C THR A 97 7.60 5.25 -1.35
N GLU A 98 8.04 4.17 -0.69
CA GLU A 98 8.49 2.97 -1.40
C GLU A 98 7.34 2.20 -2.05
N VAL A 99 6.16 2.16 -1.41
CA VAL A 99 4.94 1.57 -1.99
C VAL A 99 4.53 2.29 -3.27
N GLN A 100 4.53 3.63 -3.28
CA GLN A 100 4.17 4.40 -4.48
C GLN A 100 5.07 4.12 -5.68
N LYS A 101 6.35 3.83 -5.45
CA LYS A 101 7.31 3.51 -6.52
C LYS A 101 7.01 2.17 -7.20
N VAL A 102 6.18 1.31 -6.62
CA VAL A 102 5.75 0.05 -7.24
C VAL A 102 4.83 0.30 -8.44
N ASN A 103 3.91 1.26 -8.34
CA ASN A 103 2.89 1.53 -9.37
C ASN A 103 3.45 1.74 -10.78
N PRO A 104 4.41 2.65 -11.01
CA PRO A 104 4.94 2.87 -12.35
C PRO A 104 5.67 1.65 -12.91
N ILE A 105 6.08 0.69 -12.06
CA ILE A 105 6.67 -0.57 -12.52
C ILE A 105 5.56 -1.50 -13.02
N ILE A 106 4.50 -1.69 -12.21
CA ILE A 106 3.34 -2.52 -12.57
C ILE A 106 2.62 -1.97 -13.82
N GLU A 107 2.54 -0.65 -13.99
CA GLU A 107 1.92 -0.04 -15.17
C GLU A 107 2.66 -0.36 -16.48
N LYS A 108 3.97 -0.62 -16.44
CA LYS A 108 4.73 -1.03 -17.64
C LYS A 108 4.28 -2.39 -18.15
N ASP A 109 3.95 -3.31 -17.24
CA ASP A 109 3.48 -4.65 -17.53
C ASP A 109 2.67 -5.19 -16.34
N GLN A 110 1.35 -5.25 -16.50
CA GLN A 110 0.43 -5.69 -15.47
C GLN A 110 0.47 -7.20 -15.22
N THR A 111 1.02 -7.98 -16.17
CA THR A 111 1.21 -9.43 -15.99
C THR A 111 2.35 -9.75 -15.02
N LEU A 112 3.18 -8.74 -14.72
CA LEU A 112 4.37 -8.84 -13.90
C LEU A 112 5.49 -9.73 -14.48
N ILE A 113 5.32 -10.28 -15.69
CA ILE A 113 6.24 -11.27 -16.28
C ILE A 113 7.52 -10.59 -16.77
N THR A 114 7.41 -9.49 -17.51
CA THR A 114 8.58 -8.87 -18.17
C THR A 114 9.31 -7.88 -17.27
N ASN A 115 8.63 -7.36 -16.25
CA ASN A 115 9.14 -6.44 -15.23
C ASN A 115 9.36 -7.15 -13.87
N HIS A 116 9.26 -8.49 -13.79
CA HIS A 116 9.33 -9.27 -12.55
C HIS A 116 10.50 -8.87 -11.66
N GLN A 117 11.71 -8.77 -12.23
CA GLN A 117 12.91 -8.42 -11.49
C GLN A 117 12.84 -7.00 -10.91
N GLU A 118 12.34 -6.03 -11.66
CA GLU A 118 12.18 -4.64 -11.22
C GLU A 118 11.15 -4.54 -10.08
N VAL A 119 10.03 -5.27 -10.21
CA VAL A 119 8.98 -5.37 -9.18
C VAL A 119 9.53 -6.00 -7.90
N LYS A 120 10.25 -7.12 -8.04
CA LYS A 120 10.87 -7.82 -6.91
C LYS A 120 11.86 -6.92 -6.16
N GLU A 121 12.75 -6.23 -6.88
CA GLU A 121 13.71 -5.29 -6.26
C GLU A 121 13.02 -4.14 -5.52
N GLN A 122 11.91 -3.62 -6.05
CA GLN A 122 11.16 -2.58 -5.37
C GLN A 122 10.40 -3.12 -4.15
N PHE A 123 9.81 -4.32 -4.24
CA PHE A 123 9.19 -4.99 -3.09
C PHE A 123 10.19 -5.32 -1.97
N ASP A 124 11.43 -5.69 -2.30
CA ASP A 124 12.48 -5.90 -1.31
C ASP A 124 12.78 -4.59 -0.54
N LYS A 125 12.72 -3.42 -1.19
CA LYS A 125 12.84 -2.12 -0.50
C LYS A 125 11.63 -1.83 0.38
N VAL A 126 10.42 -2.14 -0.08
CA VAL A 126 9.18 -1.96 0.71
C VAL A 126 9.24 -2.81 1.99
N LYS A 127 9.69 -4.06 1.92
CA LYS A 127 9.90 -4.92 3.10
C LYS A 127 10.87 -4.31 4.11
N VAL A 128 11.96 -3.68 3.64
CA VAL A 128 12.93 -3.01 4.53
C VAL A 128 12.27 -1.88 5.33
N VAL A 129 11.47 -1.03 4.69
CA VAL A 129 10.80 0.09 5.38
C VAL A 129 9.61 -0.37 6.23
N SER A 130 8.87 -1.39 5.78
CA SER A 130 7.84 -2.07 6.58
C SER A 130 8.42 -2.63 7.89
N LYS A 131 9.58 -3.30 7.83
CA LYS A 131 10.24 -3.85 9.02
C LYS A 131 10.57 -2.76 10.05
N LYS A 132 11.00 -1.57 9.61
CA LYS A 132 11.28 -0.44 10.51
C LYS A 132 10.04 0.04 11.27
N LEU A 133 8.86 0.03 10.63
CA LEU A 133 7.57 0.34 11.26
C LEU A 133 7.18 -0.74 12.28
N GLN A 134 7.30 -2.02 11.90
CA GLN A 134 6.99 -3.13 12.81
C GLN A 134 7.86 -3.13 14.08
N ASP A 135 9.10 -2.66 13.97
CA ASP A 135 10.07 -2.62 15.07
C ASP A 135 9.93 -1.39 15.98
N ILE A 136 8.93 -0.51 15.75
CA ILE A 136 8.61 0.57 16.67
C ILE A 136 8.21 -0.01 18.04
N LYS A 137 8.84 0.50 19.09
CA LYS A 137 8.52 0.17 20.48
C LYS A 137 7.58 1.24 21.03
N ALA A 138 6.28 0.98 20.92
CA ALA A 138 5.26 1.88 21.45
C ALA A 138 5.33 1.99 22.98
N PRO A 139 4.80 3.08 23.57
CA PRO A 139 4.45 3.12 24.98
C PRO A 139 3.50 1.97 25.33
N GLU A 140 3.59 1.44 26.55
CA GLU A 140 2.89 0.22 26.99
C GLU A 140 1.37 0.30 26.74
N GLN A 141 0.77 1.45 27.07
CA GLN A 141 -0.66 1.73 26.86
C GLN A 141 -1.12 1.73 25.39
N TYR A 142 -0.18 1.82 24.44
CA TYR A 142 -0.46 1.83 23.00
C TYR A 142 0.09 0.59 22.28
N GLU A 143 0.53 -0.45 23.00
CA GLU A 143 1.00 -1.70 22.41
C GLU A 143 -0.08 -2.40 21.56
N GLY A 144 -1.36 -2.22 21.92
CA GLY A 144 -2.50 -2.71 21.12
C GLY A 144 -2.51 -2.12 19.70
N LEU A 145 -2.43 -0.79 19.60
CA LEU A 145 -2.39 -0.08 18.32
C LEU A 145 -1.14 -0.44 17.50
N GLN A 146 0.02 -0.54 18.16
CA GLN A 146 1.25 -1.00 17.49
C GLN A 146 1.12 -2.44 16.97
N THR A 147 0.36 -3.29 17.67
CA THR A 147 0.09 -4.66 17.22
C THR A 147 -0.79 -4.69 15.98
N GLU A 148 -1.78 -3.80 15.87
CA GLU A 148 -2.64 -3.67 14.70
C GLU A 148 -1.88 -3.13 13.49
N LEU A 149 -1.05 -2.10 13.68
CA LEU A 149 -0.12 -1.62 12.66
C LEU A 149 0.82 -2.73 12.19
N LYS A 150 1.35 -3.55 13.11
CA LYS A 150 2.21 -4.68 12.74
C LYS A 150 1.47 -5.76 11.96
N LYS A 151 0.22 -6.08 12.31
CA LYS A 151 -0.58 -7.08 11.60
C LYS A 151 -0.85 -6.66 10.14
N SER A 152 -1.18 -5.40 9.90
CA SER A 152 -1.44 -4.90 8.54
C SER A 152 -0.19 -5.02 7.65
N LEU A 153 0.98 -4.66 8.18
CA LEU A 153 2.27 -4.80 7.50
C LEU A 153 2.63 -6.26 7.20
N ILE A 154 2.37 -7.19 8.13
CA ILE A 154 2.60 -8.62 7.89
C ILE A 154 1.68 -9.16 6.78
N ILE A 155 0.42 -8.72 6.72
CA ILE A 155 -0.50 -9.10 5.64
C ILE A 155 0.05 -8.60 4.30
N TYR A 156 0.46 -7.33 4.25
CA TYR A 156 1.06 -6.73 3.05
C TYR A 156 2.30 -7.50 2.58
N GLU A 157 3.24 -7.83 3.48
CA GLU A 157 4.47 -8.56 3.16
C GLU A 157 4.20 -9.99 2.66
N LYS A 158 3.28 -10.72 3.29
CA LYS A 158 2.90 -12.06 2.83
C LYS A 158 2.26 -12.04 1.45
N SER A 159 1.46 -11.02 1.17
CA SER A 159 0.85 -10.84 -0.15
C SER A 159 1.92 -10.60 -1.22
N ILE A 160 2.95 -9.81 -0.92
CA ILE A 160 4.12 -9.66 -1.82
C ILE A 160 4.74 -11.01 -2.15
N ASP A 161 5.04 -11.83 -1.12
CA ASP A 161 5.67 -13.14 -1.34
C ASP A 161 4.81 -14.02 -2.26
N LYS A 162 3.50 -14.01 -2.05
CA LYS A 162 2.56 -14.80 -2.85
C LYS A 162 2.33 -14.27 -4.27
N ILE A 163 2.44 -12.96 -4.48
CA ILE A 163 2.46 -12.35 -5.83
C ILE A 163 3.69 -12.87 -6.59
N LEU A 164 4.87 -12.78 -5.99
CA LEU A 164 6.12 -13.21 -6.62
C LEU A 164 6.10 -14.72 -6.92
N GLU A 165 5.64 -15.55 -5.97
CA GLU A 165 5.44 -16.98 -6.23
C GLU A 165 4.47 -17.23 -7.39
N GLY A 166 3.38 -16.46 -7.49
CA GLY A 166 2.41 -16.59 -8.58
C GLY A 166 3.01 -16.23 -9.95
N VAL A 167 3.89 -15.23 -10.01
CA VAL A 167 4.63 -14.88 -11.23
C VAL A 167 5.56 -16.02 -11.66
N ASP A 168 6.32 -16.58 -10.72
CA ASP A 168 7.23 -17.71 -10.98
C ASP A 168 6.48 -18.98 -11.45
N GLU A 169 5.29 -19.21 -10.90
CA GLU A 169 4.42 -20.35 -11.24
C GLU A 169 3.56 -20.11 -12.49
N LEU A 170 3.58 -18.90 -13.07
CA LEU A 170 2.64 -18.46 -14.13
C LEU A 170 1.16 -18.64 -13.73
N ASP A 171 0.85 -18.45 -12.44
CA ASP A 171 -0.50 -18.52 -11.87
C ASP A 171 -1.11 -17.12 -11.70
N GLU A 172 -1.80 -16.66 -12.74
CA GLU A 172 -2.47 -15.35 -12.76
C GLU A 172 -3.54 -15.19 -11.66
N ASN A 173 -4.20 -16.29 -11.25
CA ASN A 173 -5.21 -16.24 -10.19
C ASN A 173 -4.54 -16.00 -8.84
N LYS A 174 -3.39 -16.65 -8.59
CA LYS A 174 -2.58 -16.44 -7.39
C LYS A 174 -2.03 -15.00 -7.37
N VAL A 175 -1.55 -14.47 -8.49
CA VAL A 175 -1.13 -13.07 -8.59
C VAL A 175 -2.29 -12.13 -8.24
N THR A 176 -3.43 -12.26 -8.94
CA THR A 176 -4.60 -11.38 -8.76
C THR A 176 -5.14 -11.42 -7.33
N THR A 177 -5.32 -12.62 -6.78
CA THR A 177 -5.83 -12.82 -5.41
C THR A 177 -4.94 -12.14 -4.38
N ASN A 178 -3.61 -12.26 -4.53
CA ASN A 178 -2.68 -11.68 -3.57
C ASN A 178 -2.45 -10.19 -3.79
N ILE A 179 -2.67 -9.65 -4.99
CA ILE A 179 -2.80 -8.20 -5.19
C ILE A 179 -3.97 -7.65 -4.36
N ASN A 180 -5.12 -8.32 -4.34
CA ASN A 180 -6.26 -7.88 -3.54
C ASN A 180 -5.95 -7.93 -2.03
N TYR A 181 -5.29 -8.99 -1.54
CA TYR A 181 -4.83 -9.05 -0.14
C TYR A 181 -3.74 -8.03 0.19
N MET A 182 -2.89 -7.67 -0.77
CA MET A 182 -1.93 -6.59 -0.61
C MET A 182 -2.66 -5.25 -0.38
N PHE A 183 -3.73 -4.98 -1.12
CA PHE A 183 -4.55 -3.78 -0.92
C PHE A 183 -5.34 -3.80 0.39
N GLU A 184 -5.86 -4.95 0.82
CA GLU A 184 -6.46 -5.10 2.16
C GLU A 184 -5.46 -4.74 3.27
N GLY A 185 -4.21 -5.21 3.14
CA GLY A 185 -3.11 -4.84 4.04
C GLY A 185 -2.86 -3.33 4.08
N LEU A 186 -2.91 -2.64 2.94
CA LEU A 186 -2.77 -1.17 2.86
C LEU A 186 -3.96 -0.43 3.48
N GLU A 187 -5.18 -0.92 3.31
CA GLU A 187 -6.36 -0.33 3.94
C GLU A 187 -6.27 -0.44 5.47
N MET A 188 -5.90 -1.61 5.98
CA MET A 188 -5.67 -1.82 7.41
C MET A 188 -4.52 -0.96 7.95
N PHE A 189 -3.45 -0.78 7.16
CA PHE A 189 -2.36 0.13 7.50
C PHE A 189 -2.86 1.56 7.66
N GLY A 190 -3.63 2.08 6.69
CA GLY A 190 -4.20 3.43 6.76
C GLY A 190 -5.05 3.65 8.02
N LYS A 191 -5.94 2.69 8.35
CA LYS A 191 -6.77 2.74 9.56
C LYS A 191 -5.93 2.79 10.84
N ALA A 192 -4.92 1.94 10.95
CA ALA A 192 -4.05 1.91 12.13
C ALA A 192 -3.27 3.24 12.30
N ILE A 193 -2.82 3.86 11.20
CA ILE A 193 -2.17 5.18 11.24
C ILE A 193 -3.15 6.26 11.72
N ASP A 194 -4.37 6.28 11.18
CA ASP A 194 -5.40 7.25 11.59
C ASP A 194 -5.75 7.11 13.08
N GLU A 195 -5.87 5.89 13.59
CA GLU A 195 -6.13 5.62 15.02
C GLU A 195 -4.97 6.08 15.91
N ILE A 196 -3.72 5.87 15.50
CA ILE A 196 -2.53 6.36 16.22
C ILE A 196 -2.50 7.90 16.23
N ARG A 197 -2.85 8.55 15.12
CA ARG A 197 -2.90 10.03 15.03
C ARG A 197 -4.04 10.64 15.82
N ALA A 198 -5.15 9.90 15.99
CA ALA A 198 -6.28 10.35 16.78
C ALA A 198 -6.00 10.34 18.30
N LEU A 199 -4.87 9.75 18.74
CA LEU A 199 -4.49 9.75 20.16
C LEU A 199 -4.24 11.18 20.67
N ASP A 200 -4.86 11.49 21.80
CA ASP A 200 -4.75 12.73 22.54
C ASP A 200 -4.19 12.51 23.95
N GLU A 201 -3.45 13.50 24.46
CA GLU A 201 -2.81 13.45 25.79
C GLU A 201 -3.83 13.33 26.94
N GLN A 202 -5.13 13.55 26.71
CA GLN A 202 -6.17 13.55 27.75
C GLN A 202 -6.66 12.17 28.19
N ASN A 203 -6.31 11.09 27.48
CA ASN A 203 -6.60 9.70 27.93
C ASN A 203 -5.76 9.27 29.16
N MET A 204 -5.07 10.21 29.82
CA MET A 204 -4.20 10.01 30.98
C MET A 204 -4.90 10.13 32.35
N SER A 205 -6.22 10.40 32.42
CA SER A 205 -6.89 10.72 33.70
C SER A 205 -7.77 9.64 34.32
N GLU A 206 -8.01 8.50 33.65
CA GLU A 206 -8.89 7.45 34.17
C GLU A 206 -8.17 6.13 34.43
N VAL A 207 -7.06 6.15 35.18
CA VAL A 207 -6.67 5.00 36.00
C VAL A 207 -6.16 5.55 37.34
N GLN A 208 -7.10 5.79 38.27
CA GLN A 208 -6.82 5.94 39.70
C GLN A 208 -6.68 4.57 40.36
#